data_AF-A0A7Y7LCN4-F1
#
_entry.id   AF-A0A7Y7LCN4-F1
#
_cell.length_a   1.000
_cell.length_b   1.000
_cell.length_c   1.000
_cell.angle_alpha   90.00
_cell.angle_beta   90.00
_cell.angle_gamma   90.00
#
_symmetry.space_group_name_H-M   'P 1'
#
loop_
_entity.id
_entity.type
_entity.pdbx_description
1 polymer ?
#
loop_
_entity_poly.entity_id
_entity_poly.type
_entity_poly.pdbx_seq_one_letter_code
_entity_poly.pdbx_strand_id
1 'polypeptide(L)'
;MRKISKIGVLTSGGDAPGMNPCIRAVVRTALYNGLEVIGIRQGYKGLIENDMYEMDKRSVSNILNLGGTILKTARCLPFKTDEGMEIAYQNAKARGIDALVVIGGDGTFTGALRFSRKYPDIAVMGVPGTIDNDLCGSTYTLGFDTATNTVIQAIDKIRDTADAHDRLFFIEVMGRDSGAIALRAGISCGAEAILLPERATAIDDLIVNLKEGHMNKKSSSIVIVAEGDKNGGVYDVAKAVQQEVKNYDIKVTILGHLQRGGAPSSFDRILGSRLGFAAVNALVAGESQKMVGLQANQIMMTDLEAALNQHEFKLEEDLLQMMDILSI
;
A
#
# COMPACT_ATOMS: atom_id res chain seq x y z
N MET A 1 -17.16 20.50 20.41
CA MET A 1 -16.76 19.10 20.11
C MET A 1 -16.74 18.29 21.39
N ARG A 2 -17.22 17.04 21.34
CA ARG A 2 -17.20 16.13 22.49
C ARG A 2 -15.75 15.77 22.80
N LYS A 3 -15.37 15.78 24.08
CA LYS A 3 -14.02 15.38 24.51
C LYS A 3 -13.83 13.88 24.24
N ILE A 4 -12.83 13.54 23.43
CA ILE A 4 -12.47 12.13 23.18
C ILE A 4 -11.83 11.57 24.43
N SER A 5 -12.32 10.41 24.88
CA SER A 5 -11.76 9.66 26.02
C SER A 5 -11.22 8.29 25.60
N LYS A 6 -11.78 7.71 24.53
CA LYS A 6 -11.41 6.36 24.07
C LYS A 6 -11.37 6.27 22.55
N ILE A 7 -10.28 5.70 22.03
CA ILE A 7 -10.03 5.53 20.60
C ILE A 7 -10.04 4.05 20.24
N GLY A 8 -10.78 3.67 19.20
CA GLY A 8 -10.64 2.38 18.53
C GLY A 8 -9.61 2.46 17.40
N VAL A 9 -8.81 1.41 17.21
CA VAL A 9 -7.87 1.29 16.09
C VAL A 9 -8.13 -0.01 15.34
N LEU A 10 -8.17 0.06 14.01
CA LEU A 10 -8.39 -1.09 13.13
C LEU A 10 -7.51 -1.04 11.89
N THR A 11 -7.18 -2.21 11.36
CA THR A 11 -6.57 -2.39 10.04
C THR A 11 -7.53 -3.12 9.10
N SER A 12 -7.69 -2.62 7.88
CA SER A 12 -8.62 -3.17 6.89
C SER A 12 -8.06 -3.03 5.48
N GLY A 13 -8.41 -3.96 4.59
CA GLY A 13 -7.86 -4.06 3.22
C GLY A 13 -6.76 -5.11 3.13
N GLY A 14 -5.93 -5.04 2.08
CA GLY A 14 -4.68 -5.82 2.03
C GLY A 14 -3.75 -5.36 3.13
N ASP A 15 -3.05 -6.27 3.80
CA ASP A 15 -2.04 -5.90 4.77
C ASP A 15 -0.80 -5.33 4.08
N ALA A 16 -0.10 -4.43 4.78
CA ALA A 16 1.07 -3.76 4.26
C ALA A 16 2.13 -3.59 5.38
N PRO A 17 3.43 -3.73 5.06
CA PRO A 17 4.48 -3.47 6.03
C PRO A 17 4.39 -2.03 6.56
N GLY A 18 4.46 -1.84 7.87
CA GLY A 18 4.31 -0.50 8.48
C GLY A 18 2.99 -0.29 9.23
N MET A 19 1.99 -1.16 9.03
CA MET A 19 0.75 -1.16 9.82
C MET A 19 1.01 -1.35 11.32
N ASN A 20 1.90 -2.29 11.71
CA ASN A 20 2.25 -2.49 13.12
C ASN A 20 2.97 -1.28 13.75
N PRO A 21 3.98 -0.65 13.11
CA PRO A 21 4.50 0.64 13.54
C PRO A 21 3.42 1.72 13.75
N CYS A 22 2.45 1.82 12.84
CA CYS A 22 1.34 2.74 12.97
C CYS A 22 0.44 2.42 14.17
N ILE A 23 -0.01 1.17 14.32
CA ILE A 23 -0.79 0.71 15.49
C ILE A 23 -0.07 1.06 16.79
N ARG A 24 1.24 0.77 16.86
CA ARG A 24 2.05 1.10 18.03
C ARG A 24 2.04 2.59 18.32
N ALA A 25 2.22 3.44 17.31
CA ALA A 25 2.23 4.88 17.49
C ALA A 25 0.87 5.43 17.91
N VAL A 26 -0.23 4.91 17.34
CA VAL A 26 -1.59 5.23 17.79
C VAL A 26 -1.77 4.90 19.26
N VAL A 27 -1.48 3.65 19.66
CA VAL A 27 -1.65 3.20 21.06
C VAL A 27 -0.80 4.03 22.01
N ARG A 28 0.49 4.23 21.71
CA ARG A 28 1.40 4.97 22.60
C ARG A 28 1.04 6.45 22.71
N THR A 29 0.62 7.08 21.61
CA THR A 29 0.24 8.50 21.60
C THR A 29 -1.09 8.73 22.32
N ALA A 30 -2.06 7.83 22.15
CA ALA A 30 -3.34 7.90 22.84
C ALA A 30 -3.17 7.77 24.36
N LEU A 31 -2.40 6.77 24.81
CA LEU A 31 -2.08 6.58 26.23
C LEU A 31 -1.33 7.79 26.82
N TYR A 32 -0.41 8.40 26.06
CA TYR A 32 0.29 9.62 26.49
C TYR A 32 -0.67 10.80 26.71
N ASN A 33 -1.70 10.93 25.87
CA ASN A 33 -2.74 11.94 26.00
C ASN A 33 -3.83 11.56 27.03
N GLY A 34 -3.63 10.49 27.81
CA GLY A 34 -4.59 10.03 28.83
C GLY A 34 -5.86 9.39 28.26
N LEU A 35 -5.81 8.90 27.02
CA LEU A 35 -6.91 8.20 26.36
C LEU A 35 -6.80 6.69 26.53
N GLU A 36 -7.94 6.02 26.58
CA GLU A 36 -8.04 4.55 26.48
C GLU A 36 -8.03 4.10 25.01
N VAL A 37 -7.55 2.88 24.75
CA VAL A 37 -7.43 2.35 23.38
C VAL A 37 -8.03 0.97 23.26
N ILE A 38 -8.85 0.78 22.22
CA ILE A 38 -9.45 -0.50 21.85
C ILE A 38 -8.87 -0.96 20.51
N GLY A 39 -8.26 -2.14 20.49
CA GLY A 39 -7.86 -2.82 19.27
C GLY A 39 -9.04 -3.59 18.69
N ILE A 40 -9.38 -3.31 17.44
CA ILE A 40 -10.48 -3.96 16.72
C ILE A 40 -9.85 -4.95 15.73
N ARG A 41 -10.16 -6.24 15.90
CA ARG A 41 -9.56 -7.28 15.06
C ARG A 41 -10.29 -7.43 13.74
N GLN A 42 -9.59 -7.88 12.70
CA GLN A 42 -10.17 -8.19 11.39
C GLN A 42 -10.93 -7.00 10.76
N GLY A 43 -10.50 -5.77 11.04
CA GLY A 43 -11.09 -4.56 10.48
C GLY A 43 -12.56 -4.35 10.86
N TYR A 44 -13.38 -3.94 9.89
CA TYR A 44 -14.82 -3.72 10.11
C TYR A 44 -15.58 -4.97 10.53
N LYS A 45 -15.07 -6.17 10.21
CA LYS A 45 -15.69 -7.42 10.66
C LYS A 45 -15.69 -7.51 12.19
N GLY A 46 -14.56 -7.26 12.85
CA GLY A 46 -14.52 -7.27 14.32
C GLY A 46 -15.28 -6.12 14.95
N LEU A 47 -15.48 -5.00 14.23
CA LEU A 47 -16.36 -3.94 14.71
C LEU A 47 -17.83 -4.40 14.76
N ILE A 48 -18.30 -5.16 13.76
CA ILE A 48 -19.64 -5.77 13.72
C ILE A 48 -19.76 -6.95 14.70
N GLU A 49 -18.75 -7.81 14.78
CA GLU A 49 -18.77 -9.02 15.62
C GLU A 49 -18.37 -8.76 17.08
N ASN A 50 -18.03 -7.51 17.42
CA ASN A 50 -17.52 -7.11 18.73
C ASN A 50 -16.22 -7.84 19.14
N ASP A 51 -15.38 -8.25 18.17
CA ASP A 51 -14.03 -8.81 18.37
C ASP A 51 -13.04 -7.66 18.65
N MET A 52 -13.13 -7.15 19.88
CA MET A 52 -12.43 -5.96 20.34
C MET A 52 -11.80 -6.19 21.72
N TYR A 53 -10.60 -5.66 21.93
CA TYR A 53 -9.86 -5.82 23.19
C TYR A 53 -9.10 -4.55 23.57
N GLU A 54 -8.88 -4.34 24.86
CA GLU A 54 -8.12 -3.19 25.36
C GLU A 54 -6.63 -3.31 24.98
N MET A 55 -6.05 -2.19 24.59
CA MET A 55 -4.64 -2.09 24.23
C MET A 55 -3.90 -1.18 25.20
N ASP A 56 -2.74 -1.64 25.66
CA ASP A 56 -1.88 -0.91 26.58
C ASP A 56 -0.45 -0.80 26.01
N LYS A 57 0.48 -0.29 26.81
CA LYS A 57 1.89 -0.22 26.42
C LYS A 57 2.49 -1.60 26.09
N ARG A 58 2.05 -2.66 26.75
CA ARG A 58 2.59 -4.03 26.58
C ARG A 58 2.05 -4.68 25.31
N SER A 59 0.78 -4.48 24.98
CA SER A 59 0.13 -5.07 23.78
C SER A 59 0.81 -4.69 22.46
N VAL A 60 1.53 -3.56 22.42
CA VAL A 60 2.29 -3.09 21.25
C VAL A 60 3.82 -3.19 21.43
N SER A 61 4.28 -4.05 22.31
CA SER A 61 5.72 -4.31 22.49
C SER A 61 6.22 -5.30 21.44
N ASN A 62 7.44 -5.07 20.93
CA ASN A 62 8.10 -5.95 19.95
C ASN A 62 7.33 -6.18 18.64
N ILE A 63 6.51 -5.21 18.21
CA ILE A 63 5.77 -5.30 16.93
C ILE A 63 6.35 -4.42 15.81
N LEU A 64 7.32 -3.53 16.10
CA LEU A 64 7.85 -2.54 15.15
C LEU A 64 8.48 -3.18 13.91
N ASN A 65 9.09 -4.35 14.06
CA ASN A 65 9.77 -5.09 13.01
C ASN A 65 8.87 -6.15 12.34
N LEU A 66 7.63 -6.31 12.79
CA LEU A 66 6.72 -7.32 12.25
C LEU A 66 6.03 -6.79 10.99
N GLY A 67 6.07 -7.59 9.93
CA GLY A 67 5.17 -7.43 8.78
C GLY A 67 3.72 -7.70 9.12
N GLY A 68 2.83 -7.46 8.15
CA GLY A 68 1.38 -7.62 8.33
C GLY A 68 0.81 -6.72 9.44
N THR A 69 -0.22 -7.22 10.13
CA THR A 69 -0.90 -6.50 11.21
C THR A 69 -1.29 -7.43 12.37
N ILE A 70 -0.96 -7.06 13.61
CA ILE A 70 -1.38 -7.79 14.82
C ILE A 70 -2.90 -7.77 15.04
N LEU A 71 -3.60 -6.79 14.46
CA LEU A 71 -5.06 -6.71 14.50
C LEU A 71 -5.70 -7.58 13.43
N LYS A 72 -4.92 -8.12 12.47
CA LYS A 72 -5.42 -8.82 11.28
C LYS A 72 -6.29 -7.91 10.41
N THR A 73 -6.69 -8.41 9.26
CA THR A 73 -7.60 -7.74 8.32
C THR A 73 -8.58 -8.76 7.77
N ALA A 74 -9.79 -8.32 7.42
CA ALA A 74 -10.77 -9.16 6.73
C ALA A 74 -11.65 -8.29 5.83
N ARG A 75 -12.10 -8.86 4.71
CA ARG A 75 -13.18 -8.28 3.91
C ARG A 75 -14.49 -8.35 4.72
N CYS A 76 -15.26 -7.27 4.70
CA CYS A 76 -16.53 -7.19 5.42
C CYS A 76 -17.62 -6.63 4.50
N LEU A 77 -18.32 -7.52 3.79
CA LEU A 77 -19.48 -7.13 2.97
C LEU A 77 -20.65 -6.57 3.80
N PRO A 78 -20.97 -7.11 5.00
CA PRO A 78 -22.05 -6.56 5.83
C PRO A 78 -21.85 -5.09 6.19
N PHE A 79 -20.61 -4.61 6.36
CA PHE A 79 -20.34 -3.19 6.63
C PHE A 79 -20.71 -2.26 5.46
N LYS A 80 -20.99 -2.79 4.27
CA LYS A 80 -21.56 -2.03 3.14
C LYS A 80 -23.07 -1.84 3.25
N THR A 81 -23.76 -2.47 4.19
CA THR A 81 -25.20 -2.27 4.38
C THR A 81 -25.47 -1.34 5.56
N ASP A 82 -26.65 -0.72 5.58
CA ASP A 82 -27.02 0.19 6.66
C ASP A 82 -27.20 -0.54 7.99
N GLU A 83 -27.67 -1.79 7.95
CA GLU A 83 -27.82 -2.66 9.10
C GLU A 83 -26.47 -3.05 9.69
N GLY A 84 -25.50 -3.43 8.85
CA GLY A 84 -24.16 -3.77 9.32
C GLY A 84 -23.44 -2.58 9.96
N MET A 85 -23.60 -1.38 9.40
CA MET A 85 -23.07 -0.16 10.02
C MET A 85 -23.75 0.19 11.34
N GLU A 86 -25.06 -0.02 11.46
CA GLU A 86 -25.78 0.18 12.72
C GLU A 86 -25.27 -0.76 13.82
N ILE A 87 -25.09 -2.05 13.51
CA ILE A 87 -24.52 -3.01 14.46
C ILE A 87 -23.11 -2.57 14.91
N ALA A 88 -22.26 -2.19 13.96
CA ALA A 88 -20.93 -1.68 14.25
C ALA A 88 -20.96 -0.42 15.14
N TYR A 89 -21.87 0.51 14.87
CA TYR A 89 -22.08 1.71 15.67
C TYR A 89 -22.50 1.35 17.10
N GLN A 90 -23.52 0.50 17.27
CA GLN A 90 -23.99 0.09 18.59
C GLN A 90 -22.89 -0.60 19.40
N ASN A 91 -22.08 -1.46 18.78
CA ASN A 91 -20.93 -2.07 19.44
C ASN A 91 -19.87 -1.05 19.84
N ALA A 92 -19.56 -0.09 18.97
CA ALA A 92 -18.61 0.98 19.27
C ALA A 92 -19.09 1.82 20.47
N LYS A 93 -20.38 2.19 20.50
CA LYS A 93 -21.00 2.91 21.61
C LYS A 93 -20.99 2.09 22.91
N ALA A 94 -21.32 0.80 22.84
CA ALA A 94 -21.31 -0.10 23.99
C ALA A 94 -19.90 -0.24 24.60
N ARG A 95 -18.85 -0.16 23.77
CA ARG A 95 -17.44 -0.13 24.21
C ARG A 95 -16.95 1.26 24.63
N GLY A 96 -17.79 2.29 24.49
CA GLY A 96 -17.46 3.68 24.81
C GLY A 96 -16.46 4.33 23.84
N ILE A 97 -16.37 3.84 22.60
CA ILE A 97 -15.45 4.39 21.59
C ILE A 97 -16.00 5.74 21.10
N ASP A 98 -15.20 6.80 21.26
CA ASP A 98 -15.53 8.16 20.80
C ASP A 98 -14.89 8.47 19.43
N ALA A 99 -13.84 7.74 19.05
CA ALA A 99 -13.15 7.96 17.79
C ALA A 99 -12.51 6.67 17.23
N LEU A 100 -12.32 6.62 15.91
CA LEU A 100 -11.68 5.52 15.21
C LEU A 100 -10.48 6.01 14.40
N VAL A 101 -9.34 5.32 14.55
CA VAL A 101 -8.23 5.37 13.60
C VAL A 101 -8.32 4.17 12.68
N VAL A 102 -8.55 4.40 11.40
CA VAL A 102 -8.67 3.36 10.38
C VAL A 102 -7.42 3.33 9.50
N ILE A 103 -6.74 2.19 9.45
CA ILE A 103 -5.50 2.00 8.69
C ILE A 103 -5.81 1.09 7.49
N GLY A 104 -5.63 1.59 6.27
CA GLY A 104 -5.93 0.83 5.07
C GLY A 104 -5.92 1.66 3.78
N GLY A 105 -6.44 1.06 2.69
CA GLY A 105 -6.63 1.72 1.39
C GLY A 105 -8.03 2.27 1.13
N ASP A 106 -8.38 2.49 -0.15
CA ASP A 106 -9.65 3.10 -0.61
C ASP A 106 -10.90 2.48 0.00
N GLY A 107 -10.97 1.15 -0.02
CA GLY A 107 -12.13 0.43 0.51
C GLY A 107 -12.32 0.67 2.00
N THR A 108 -11.21 0.86 2.73
CA THR A 108 -11.24 1.20 4.15
C THR A 108 -11.76 2.63 4.35
N PHE A 109 -11.25 3.60 3.59
CA PHE A 109 -11.69 4.99 3.69
C PHE A 109 -13.12 5.22 3.22
N THR A 110 -13.58 4.49 2.20
CA THR A 110 -14.98 4.50 1.74
C THR A 110 -15.92 4.10 2.87
N GLY A 111 -15.59 3.02 3.58
CA GLY A 111 -16.33 2.57 4.76
C GLY A 111 -16.31 3.62 5.87
N ALA A 112 -15.14 4.21 6.13
CA ALA A 112 -14.94 5.17 7.21
C ALA A 112 -15.71 6.49 6.97
N LEU A 113 -15.65 7.03 5.75
CA LEU A 113 -16.37 8.23 5.36
C LEU A 113 -17.88 8.02 5.51
N ARG A 114 -18.42 6.94 4.97
CA ARG A 114 -19.86 6.65 5.09
C ARG A 114 -20.27 6.44 6.55
N PHE A 115 -19.49 5.70 7.34
CA PHE A 115 -19.76 5.49 8.76
C PHE A 115 -19.78 6.82 9.53
N SER A 116 -18.76 7.66 9.34
CA SER A 116 -18.62 8.96 10.02
C SER A 116 -19.69 9.99 9.62
N ARG A 117 -20.23 9.91 8.40
CA ARG A 117 -21.35 10.76 7.95
C ARG A 117 -22.66 10.35 8.60
N LYS A 118 -22.86 9.03 8.76
CA LYS A 118 -24.08 8.47 9.39
C LYS A 118 -24.06 8.62 10.91
N TYR A 119 -22.91 8.46 11.54
CA TYR A 119 -22.72 8.53 12.99
C TYR A 119 -21.66 9.58 13.35
N PRO A 120 -21.99 10.87 13.26
CA PRO A 120 -21.03 11.97 13.43
C PRO A 120 -20.53 12.15 14.87
N ASP A 121 -21.11 11.44 15.85
CA ASP A 121 -20.66 11.45 17.23
C ASP A 121 -19.44 10.54 17.48
N ILE A 122 -19.07 9.70 16.49
CA ILE A 122 -17.79 8.96 16.48
C ILE A 122 -16.87 9.61 15.46
N ALA A 123 -15.78 10.23 15.93
CA ALA A 123 -14.79 10.84 15.06
C ALA A 123 -13.99 9.77 14.29
N VAL A 124 -13.51 10.09 13.09
CA VAL A 124 -12.77 9.14 12.25
C VAL A 124 -11.54 9.80 11.65
N MET A 125 -10.40 9.12 11.71
CA MET A 125 -9.16 9.51 11.07
C MET A 125 -8.57 8.35 10.26
N GLY A 126 -8.28 8.61 8.98
CA GLY A 126 -7.66 7.65 8.07
C GLY A 126 -6.14 7.70 8.10
N VAL A 127 -5.51 6.54 7.95
CA VAL A 127 -4.06 6.40 7.70
C VAL A 127 -3.84 5.51 6.48
N PRO A 128 -3.08 5.98 5.46
CA PRO A 128 -2.88 5.27 4.19
C PRO A 128 -2.03 4.02 4.37
N GLY A 129 -2.69 2.86 4.47
CA GLY A 129 -2.08 1.54 4.66
C GLY A 129 -2.28 0.64 3.46
N THR A 130 -1.41 0.76 2.46
CA THR A 130 -1.45 -0.02 1.21
C THR A 130 -0.08 0.00 0.55
N ILE A 131 0.29 -1.08 -0.15
CA ILE A 131 1.53 -1.11 -0.94
C ILE A 131 1.35 -0.43 -2.31
N ASP A 132 0.11 -0.22 -2.76
CA ASP A 132 -0.21 0.18 -4.14
C ASP A 132 0.19 1.66 -4.41
N ASN A 133 0.44 2.45 -3.36
CA ASN A 133 0.77 3.88 -3.39
C ASN A 133 -0.19 4.73 -4.25
N ASP A 134 -1.48 4.40 -4.19
CA ASP A 134 -2.56 4.91 -5.05
C ASP A 134 -3.48 5.93 -4.35
N LEU A 135 -3.11 6.37 -3.14
CA LEU A 135 -3.95 7.26 -2.31
C LEU A 135 -3.59 8.73 -2.45
N CYS A 136 -4.56 9.53 -2.93
CA CYS A 136 -4.39 10.98 -2.96
C CYS A 136 -4.27 11.57 -1.54
N GLY A 137 -3.44 12.60 -1.39
CA GLY A 137 -3.16 13.25 -0.11
C GLY A 137 -1.93 12.70 0.62
N SER A 138 -1.25 11.69 0.07
CA SER A 138 0.04 11.20 0.56
C SER A 138 0.97 10.83 -0.60
N THR A 139 2.17 11.38 -0.63
CA THR A 139 3.24 11.01 -1.58
C THR A 139 3.67 9.55 -1.39
N TYR A 140 3.58 9.05 -0.16
CA TYR A 140 3.94 7.68 0.21
C TYR A 140 2.87 7.05 1.10
N THR A 141 2.48 5.81 0.80
CA THR A 141 1.62 4.98 1.64
C THR A 141 2.43 3.96 2.43
N LEU A 142 1.88 3.48 3.56
CA LEU A 142 2.58 2.50 4.38
C LEU A 142 2.73 1.18 3.64
N GLY A 143 3.97 0.75 3.48
CA GLY A 143 4.36 -0.53 2.91
C GLY A 143 4.86 -0.44 1.48
N PHE A 144 4.70 0.73 0.83
CA PHE A 144 5.19 0.94 -0.52
C PHE A 144 6.71 0.75 -0.61
N ASP A 145 7.48 1.42 0.25
CA ASP A 145 8.95 1.32 0.23
C ASP A 145 9.42 -0.12 0.51
N THR A 146 8.80 -0.81 1.47
CA THR A 146 9.12 -2.21 1.76
C THR A 146 8.76 -3.13 0.60
N ALA A 147 7.62 -2.91 -0.07
CA ALA A 147 7.22 -3.67 -1.25
C ALA A 147 8.22 -3.46 -2.41
N THR A 148 8.59 -2.21 -2.70
CA THR A 148 9.61 -1.89 -3.72
C THR A 148 10.95 -2.57 -3.40
N ASN A 149 11.42 -2.50 -2.16
CA ASN A 149 12.66 -3.19 -1.75
C ASN A 149 12.54 -4.73 -1.88
N THR A 150 11.36 -5.29 -1.63
CA THR A 150 11.11 -6.73 -1.82
C THR A 150 11.20 -7.13 -3.29
N VAL A 151 10.67 -6.30 -4.18
CA VAL A 151 10.81 -6.49 -5.63
C VAL A 151 12.29 -6.41 -6.04
N ILE A 152 13.00 -5.36 -5.62
CA ILE A 152 14.43 -5.18 -5.92
C ILE A 152 15.24 -6.41 -5.50
N GLN A 153 15.06 -6.88 -4.25
CA GLN A 153 15.76 -8.07 -3.75
C GLN A 153 15.44 -9.35 -4.53
N ALA A 154 14.23 -9.48 -5.08
CA ALA A 154 13.87 -10.61 -5.93
C ALA A 154 14.53 -10.49 -7.31
N ILE A 155 14.55 -9.29 -7.89
CA ILE A 155 15.17 -9.00 -9.18
C ILE A 155 16.69 -9.23 -9.11
N ASP A 156 17.37 -8.76 -8.07
CA ASP A 156 18.81 -8.96 -7.89
C ASP A 156 19.17 -10.45 -7.88
N LYS A 157 18.40 -11.27 -7.17
CA LYS A 157 18.60 -12.74 -7.14
C LYS A 157 18.33 -13.39 -8.49
N ILE A 158 17.36 -12.88 -9.24
CA ILE A 158 17.05 -13.38 -10.59
C ILE A 158 18.20 -13.00 -11.54
N ARG A 159 18.74 -11.78 -11.43
CA ARG A 159 19.83 -11.28 -12.26
C ARG A 159 21.08 -12.13 -12.17
N ASP A 160 21.47 -12.54 -10.95
CA ASP A 160 22.60 -13.47 -10.74
C ASP A 160 22.48 -14.76 -11.56
N THR A 161 21.25 -15.21 -11.85
CA THR A 161 20.97 -16.39 -12.68
C THR A 161 20.76 -16.08 -14.16
N ALA A 162 20.43 -14.83 -14.49
CA ALA A 162 20.22 -14.35 -15.85
C ALA A 162 21.55 -14.13 -16.57
N ASP A 163 22.52 -13.50 -15.91
CA ASP A 163 23.85 -13.25 -16.50
C ASP A 163 24.60 -14.55 -16.86
N ALA A 164 24.23 -15.69 -16.27
CA ALA A 164 24.85 -16.98 -16.54
C ALA A 164 24.39 -17.62 -17.87
N HIS A 165 23.23 -17.24 -18.39
CA HIS A 165 22.61 -17.85 -19.56
C HIS A 165 21.74 -16.80 -20.26
N ASP A 166 22.04 -16.38 -21.49
CA ASP A 166 21.32 -15.35 -22.27
C ASP A 166 19.78 -15.45 -22.19
N ARG A 167 19.18 -14.90 -21.12
CA ARG A 167 17.79 -15.11 -20.71
C ARG A 167 17.08 -13.78 -20.54
N LEU A 168 15.82 -13.79 -20.95
CA LEU A 168 14.91 -12.66 -20.78
C LEU A 168 13.91 -12.99 -19.67
N PHE A 169 13.93 -12.21 -18.59
CA PHE A 169 13.04 -12.41 -17.45
C PHE A 169 11.92 -11.39 -17.46
N PHE A 170 10.67 -11.86 -17.51
CA PHE A 170 9.48 -11.07 -17.23
C PHE A 170 9.09 -11.24 -15.76
N ILE A 171 8.97 -10.12 -15.06
CA ILE A 171 8.71 -10.09 -13.62
C ILE A 171 7.43 -9.31 -13.36
N GLU A 172 6.38 -10.00 -12.91
CA GLU A 172 5.11 -9.38 -12.55
C GLU A 172 5.15 -8.87 -11.11
N VAL A 173 4.81 -7.59 -10.94
CA VAL A 173 4.78 -6.89 -9.66
C VAL A 173 3.36 -6.41 -9.34
N MET A 174 3.06 -6.32 -8.04
CA MET A 174 1.76 -5.82 -7.58
C MET A 174 1.68 -4.29 -7.73
N GLY A 175 0.47 -3.77 -7.60
CA GLY A 175 0.19 -2.33 -7.67
C GLY A 175 -1.26 -2.01 -8.04
N ARG A 176 -2.10 -3.02 -8.26
CA ARG A 176 -3.45 -2.89 -8.80
C ARG A 176 -3.44 -2.02 -10.06
N ASP A 177 -4.08 -0.85 -10.00
CA ASP A 177 -4.19 0.08 -11.12
C ASP A 177 -3.06 1.12 -11.15
N SER A 178 -2.09 1.01 -10.22
CA SER A 178 -0.92 1.89 -10.07
C SER A 178 0.38 1.18 -10.48
N GLY A 179 1.14 1.84 -11.33
CA GLY A 179 2.47 1.44 -11.79
C GLY A 179 3.61 1.84 -10.86
N ALA A 180 3.33 2.43 -9.69
CA ALA A 180 4.35 3.03 -8.83
C ALA A 180 5.45 2.05 -8.37
N ILE A 181 5.08 0.81 -8.02
CA ILE A 181 6.04 -0.23 -7.62
C ILE A 181 6.91 -0.60 -8.84
N ALA A 182 6.28 -0.85 -9.99
CA ALA A 182 6.96 -1.25 -11.22
C ALA A 182 7.97 -0.18 -11.68
N LEU A 183 7.55 1.08 -11.72
CA LEU A 183 8.39 2.20 -12.14
C LEU A 183 9.63 2.33 -11.25
N ARG A 184 9.44 2.40 -9.92
CA ARG A 184 10.56 2.59 -8.99
C ARG A 184 11.48 1.39 -8.92
N ALA A 185 10.92 0.18 -8.88
CA ALA A 185 11.73 -1.04 -8.88
C ALA A 185 12.51 -1.20 -10.18
N GLY A 186 11.89 -0.89 -11.33
CA GLY A 186 12.54 -0.98 -12.62
C GLY A 186 13.68 0.00 -12.80
N ILE A 187 13.50 1.27 -12.40
CA ILE A 187 14.60 2.24 -12.39
C ILE A 187 15.71 1.78 -11.43
N SER A 188 15.35 1.32 -10.23
CA SER A 188 16.33 0.92 -9.21
C SER A 188 17.17 -0.29 -9.62
N CYS A 189 16.58 -1.20 -10.39
CA CYS A 189 17.28 -2.38 -10.89
C CYS A 189 17.95 -2.12 -12.25
N GLY A 190 17.59 -1.08 -12.99
CA GLY A 190 17.96 -0.95 -14.40
C GLY A 190 17.28 -2.04 -15.23
N ALA A 191 15.94 -2.07 -15.19
CA ALA A 191 15.13 -2.90 -16.08
C ALA A 191 15.25 -2.39 -17.53
N GLU A 192 15.24 -3.31 -18.48
CA GLU A 192 15.26 -3.02 -19.92
C GLU A 192 13.96 -2.32 -20.35
N ALA A 193 12.84 -2.75 -19.77
CA ALA A 193 11.56 -2.14 -19.97
C ALA A 193 10.67 -2.30 -18.74
N ILE A 194 9.76 -1.34 -18.58
CA ILE A 194 8.76 -1.32 -17.51
C ILE A 194 7.40 -1.09 -18.17
N LEU A 195 6.50 -2.07 -18.04
CA LEU A 195 5.13 -1.98 -18.55
C LEU A 195 4.22 -1.49 -17.42
N LEU A 196 3.53 -0.38 -17.67
CA LEU A 196 2.77 0.38 -16.67
C LEU A 196 1.32 0.62 -17.14
N PRO A 197 0.31 0.54 -16.25
CA PRO A 197 -1.08 0.82 -16.63
C PRO A 197 -1.32 2.27 -17.07
N GLU A 198 -0.52 3.22 -16.58
CA GLU A 198 -0.60 4.64 -16.87
C GLU A 198 0.00 5.02 -18.23
N ARG A 199 0.89 4.18 -18.78
CA ARG A 199 1.57 4.42 -20.06
C ARG A 199 1.42 3.20 -20.95
N ALA A 200 0.67 3.35 -22.04
CA ALA A 200 0.65 2.37 -23.12
C ALA A 200 2.07 2.25 -23.71
N THR A 201 2.83 1.30 -23.18
CA THR A 201 4.13 0.93 -23.73
C THR A 201 3.86 -0.08 -24.81
N ALA A 202 4.26 0.22 -26.05
CA ALA A 202 4.03 -0.70 -27.15
C ALA A 202 4.94 -1.92 -26.98
N ILE A 203 4.36 -3.12 -27.01
CA ILE A 203 5.13 -4.37 -27.08
C ILE A 203 6.10 -4.34 -28.27
N ASP A 204 5.73 -3.64 -29.34
CA ASP A 204 6.59 -3.42 -30.51
C ASP A 204 7.89 -2.69 -30.15
N ASP A 205 7.84 -1.63 -29.33
CA ASP A 205 9.03 -0.89 -28.89
C ASP A 205 9.94 -1.79 -28.05
N LEU A 206 9.35 -2.60 -27.16
CA LEU A 206 10.07 -3.62 -26.40
C LEU A 206 10.78 -4.62 -27.33
N ILE A 207 10.10 -5.11 -28.36
CA ILE A 207 10.68 -6.05 -29.33
C ILE A 207 11.85 -5.40 -30.09
N VAL A 208 11.73 -4.13 -30.48
CA VAL A 208 12.80 -3.38 -31.14
C VAL A 208 14.01 -3.27 -30.21
N ASN A 209 13.82 -2.81 -28.98
CA ASN A 209 14.90 -2.66 -27.99
C ASN A 209 15.60 -3.98 -27.69
N LEU A 210 14.84 -5.09 -27.54
CA LEU A 210 15.42 -6.41 -27.31
C LEU A 210 16.25 -6.94 -28.49
N LYS A 211 15.83 -6.65 -29.73
CA LYS A 211 16.57 -7.00 -30.94
C LYS A 211 17.87 -6.20 -31.04
N GLU A 212 17.85 -4.90 -30.73
CA GLU A 212 19.05 -4.04 -30.70
C GLU A 212 20.01 -4.42 -29.57
N GLY A 213 19.49 -4.64 -28.35
CA GLY A 213 20.28 -5.04 -27.18
C GLY A 213 21.02 -6.37 -27.38
N HIS A 214 20.38 -7.32 -28.10
CA HIS A 214 21.02 -8.57 -28.49
C HIS A 214 22.25 -8.36 -29.39
N MET A 215 22.16 -7.44 -30.36
CA MET A 215 23.28 -7.11 -31.26
C MET A 215 24.48 -6.55 -30.49
N ASN A 216 24.21 -5.85 -29.38
CA ASN A 216 25.24 -5.24 -28.52
C ASN A 216 25.78 -6.19 -27.44
N LYS A 217 25.40 -7.48 -27.43
CA LYS A 217 25.81 -8.50 -26.43
C LYS A 217 25.49 -8.14 -24.98
N LYS A 218 24.33 -7.50 -24.73
CA LYS A 218 23.85 -7.25 -23.37
C LYS A 218 23.54 -8.61 -22.69
N SER A 219 24.10 -8.84 -21.49
CA SER A 219 24.11 -10.17 -20.83
C SER A 219 22.82 -10.55 -20.11
N SER A 220 22.03 -9.56 -19.66
CA SER A 220 20.76 -9.81 -18.98
C SER A 220 19.70 -8.80 -19.42
N SER A 221 18.50 -9.28 -19.72
CA SER A 221 17.34 -8.44 -20.02
C SER A 221 16.24 -8.74 -19.01
N ILE A 222 15.87 -7.73 -18.22
CA ILE A 222 14.79 -7.82 -17.24
C ILE A 222 13.66 -6.89 -17.69
N VAL A 223 12.46 -7.43 -17.79
CA VAL A 223 11.23 -6.69 -18.10
C VAL A 223 10.31 -6.77 -16.90
N ILE A 224 9.90 -5.61 -16.36
CA ILE A 224 8.96 -5.55 -15.26
C ILE A 224 7.57 -5.25 -15.80
N VAL A 225 6.57 -5.97 -15.30
CA VAL A 225 5.16 -5.81 -15.69
C VAL A 225 4.33 -5.54 -14.45
N ALA A 226 3.64 -4.39 -14.41
CA ALA A 226 2.65 -4.12 -13.37
C ALA A 226 1.40 -5.01 -13.57
N GLU A 227 0.84 -5.54 -12.48
CA GLU A 227 -0.32 -6.46 -12.55
C GLU A 227 -1.59 -5.87 -13.20
N GLY A 228 -1.71 -4.53 -13.21
CA GLY A 228 -2.82 -3.81 -13.85
C GLY A 228 -2.60 -3.44 -15.32
N ASP A 229 -1.51 -3.89 -15.95
CA ASP A 229 -1.21 -3.55 -17.34
C ASP A 229 -2.32 -3.99 -18.30
N LYS A 230 -2.60 -3.16 -19.31
CA LYS A 230 -3.73 -3.33 -20.21
C LYS A 230 -3.46 -4.32 -21.35
N ASN A 231 -2.21 -4.75 -21.54
CA ASN A 231 -1.83 -5.67 -22.62
C ASN A 231 -2.06 -7.16 -22.26
N GLY A 232 -2.70 -7.45 -21.12
CA GLY A 232 -2.88 -8.80 -20.58
C GLY A 232 -1.90 -9.08 -19.44
N GLY A 233 -2.00 -10.26 -18.84
CA GLY A 233 -1.09 -10.65 -17.75
C GLY A 233 0.35 -10.85 -18.26
N VAL A 234 1.32 -11.00 -17.35
CA VAL A 234 2.73 -11.17 -17.72
C VAL A 234 2.97 -12.30 -18.75
N TYR A 235 2.15 -13.35 -18.72
CA TYR A 235 2.24 -14.46 -19.67
C TYR A 235 1.83 -14.09 -21.09
N ASP A 236 0.88 -13.17 -21.24
CA ASP A 236 0.39 -12.75 -22.55
C ASP A 236 1.46 -11.87 -23.24
N VAL A 237 2.05 -10.95 -22.47
CA VAL A 237 3.20 -10.16 -22.91
C VAL A 237 4.38 -11.06 -23.28
N ALA A 238 4.75 -12.00 -22.42
CA ALA A 238 5.86 -12.92 -22.68
C ALA A 238 5.63 -13.77 -23.93
N LYS A 239 4.41 -14.24 -24.18
CA LYS A 239 4.04 -14.99 -25.39
C LYS A 239 4.16 -14.13 -26.64
N ALA A 240 3.71 -12.88 -26.61
CA ALA A 240 3.82 -11.96 -27.73
C ALA A 240 5.29 -11.72 -28.11
N VAL A 241 6.16 -11.50 -27.11
CA VAL A 241 7.60 -11.31 -27.34
C VAL A 241 8.28 -12.60 -27.83
N GLN A 242 7.90 -13.77 -27.31
CA GLN A 242 8.47 -15.07 -27.72
C GLN A 242 8.27 -15.37 -29.22
N GLN A 243 7.16 -14.90 -29.81
CA GLN A 243 6.87 -15.11 -31.23
C GLN A 243 7.85 -14.37 -32.14
N GLU A 244 8.29 -13.19 -31.71
CA GLU A 244 9.11 -12.26 -32.48
C GLU A 244 10.62 -12.35 -32.16
N VAL A 245 10.96 -12.81 -30.95
CA VAL A 245 12.35 -12.90 -30.48
C VAL A 245 12.69 -14.34 -30.07
N LYS A 246 13.20 -15.13 -31.02
CA LYS A 246 13.49 -16.56 -30.83
C LYS A 246 14.84 -16.86 -30.17
N ASN A 247 15.67 -15.83 -29.99
CA ASN A 247 17.06 -15.98 -29.55
C ASN A 247 17.21 -15.97 -28.02
N TYR A 248 16.15 -15.60 -27.29
CA TYR A 248 16.13 -15.60 -25.83
C TYR A 248 15.38 -16.81 -25.27
N ASP A 249 15.90 -17.38 -24.20
CA ASP A 249 15.14 -18.25 -23.30
C ASP A 249 14.31 -17.36 -22.35
N ILE A 250 13.00 -17.30 -22.59
CA ILE A 250 12.09 -16.44 -21.81
C ILE A 250 11.66 -17.17 -20.53
N LYS A 251 11.77 -16.46 -19.41
CA LYS A 251 11.29 -16.89 -18.09
C LYS A 251 10.31 -15.87 -17.54
N VAL A 252 9.28 -16.38 -16.86
CA VAL A 252 8.24 -15.56 -16.22
C VAL A 252 8.28 -15.83 -14.73
N THR A 253 8.30 -14.77 -13.92
CA THR A 253 8.19 -14.82 -12.46
C THR A 253 7.08 -13.90 -11.99
N ILE A 254 6.12 -14.44 -11.24
CA ILE A 254 5.08 -13.65 -10.59
C ILE A 254 5.42 -13.59 -9.11
N LEU A 255 5.80 -12.40 -8.63
CA LEU A 255 6.17 -12.23 -7.22
C LEU A 255 4.95 -12.32 -6.29
N GLY A 256 3.81 -11.80 -6.74
CA GLY A 256 2.54 -11.84 -6.02
C GLY A 256 2.66 -11.35 -4.57
N HIS A 257 2.04 -12.08 -3.65
CA HIS A 257 1.86 -11.70 -2.25
C HIS A 257 3.16 -11.61 -1.42
N LEU A 258 4.31 -12.03 -1.97
CA LEU A 258 5.61 -11.80 -1.34
C LEU A 258 5.81 -10.31 -1.00
N GLN A 259 5.31 -9.43 -1.88
CA GLN A 259 5.43 -7.97 -1.80
C GLN A 259 4.64 -7.34 -0.64
N ARG A 260 3.67 -8.05 -0.06
CA ARG A 260 2.91 -7.58 1.12
C ARG A 260 3.54 -8.01 2.44
N GLY A 261 4.42 -9.01 2.40
CA GLY A 261 5.08 -9.58 3.55
C GLY A 261 6.41 -8.92 3.88
N GLY A 262 7.07 -9.43 4.91
CA GLY A 262 8.41 -8.97 5.30
C GLY A 262 8.41 -7.89 6.38
N ALA A 263 9.57 -7.73 7.02
CA ALA A 263 9.77 -6.69 8.02
C ALA A 263 9.75 -5.32 7.34
N PRO A 264 9.04 -4.31 7.88
CA PRO A 264 9.02 -2.99 7.28
C PRO A 264 10.42 -2.37 7.26
N SER A 265 10.71 -1.62 6.22
CA SER A 265 11.94 -0.84 6.06
C SER A 265 12.07 0.25 7.14
N SER A 266 13.22 0.92 7.19
CA SER A 266 13.40 2.08 8.08
C SER A 266 12.39 3.19 7.76
N PHE A 267 12.14 3.43 6.47
CA PHE A 267 11.21 4.45 6.01
C PHE A 267 9.78 4.13 6.45
N ASP A 268 9.27 2.92 6.18
CA ASP A 268 7.89 2.54 6.55
C ASP A 268 7.68 2.50 8.06
N ARG A 269 8.71 2.16 8.86
CA ARG A 269 8.64 2.25 10.33
C ARG A 269 8.49 3.68 10.81
N ILE A 270 9.27 4.61 10.25
CA ILE A 270 9.21 6.03 10.62
C ILE A 270 7.89 6.62 10.12
N LEU A 271 7.51 6.37 8.86
CA LEU A 271 6.26 6.86 8.28
C LEU A 271 5.06 6.37 9.09
N GLY A 272 4.97 5.06 9.37
CA GLY A 272 3.91 4.51 10.22
C GLY A 272 3.86 5.16 11.59
N SER A 273 5.03 5.41 12.19
CA SER A 273 5.10 6.09 13.48
C SER A 273 4.63 7.55 13.42
N ARG A 274 5.03 8.30 12.40
CA ARG A 274 4.63 9.70 12.18
C ARG A 274 3.13 9.82 11.93
N LEU A 275 2.57 8.96 11.07
CA LEU A 275 1.15 8.99 10.74
C LEU A 275 0.30 8.57 11.93
N GLY A 276 0.65 7.50 12.65
CA GLY A 276 -0.08 7.09 13.84
C GLY A 276 -0.08 8.15 14.96
N PHE A 277 1.06 8.83 15.16
CA PHE A 277 1.18 9.97 16.07
C PHE A 277 0.29 11.14 15.64
N ALA A 278 0.36 11.53 14.37
CA ALA A 278 -0.41 12.64 13.82
C ALA A 278 -1.92 12.36 13.86
N ALA A 279 -2.35 11.14 13.56
CA ALA A 279 -3.76 10.75 13.56
C ALA A 279 -4.41 10.95 14.92
N VAL A 280 -3.74 10.52 16.01
CA VAL A 280 -4.25 10.70 17.37
C VAL A 280 -4.27 12.17 17.75
N ASN A 281 -3.21 12.93 17.48
CA ASN A 281 -3.17 14.35 17.85
C ASN A 281 -4.19 15.17 17.06
N ALA A 282 -4.44 14.84 15.80
CA ALA A 282 -5.49 15.45 15.00
C ALA A 282 -6.87 15.19 15.61
N LEU A 283 -7.18 13.93 15.99
CA LEU A 283 -8.41 13.58 16.70
C LEU A 283 -8.55 14.38 18.00
N VAL A 284 -7.49 14.45 18.82
CA VAL A 284 -7.47 15.23 20.07
C VAL A 284 -7.71 16.73 19.83
N ALA A 285 -7.20 17.27 18.72
CA ALA A 285 -7.44 18.65 18.29
C ALA A 285 -8.86 18.87 17.74
N GLY A 286 -9.66 17.81 17.60
CA GLY A 286 -11.04 17.86 17.10
C GLY A 286 -11.18 17.57 15.61
N GLU A 287 -10.10 17.27 14.90
CA GLU A 287 -10.17 16.92 13.49
C GLU A 287 -10.83 15.55 13.28
N SER A 288 -11.64 15.42 12.23
CA SER A 288 -12.37 14.18 11.89
C SER A 288 -12.68 14.16 10.39
N GLN A 289 -12.99 12.99 9.85
CA GLN A 289 -13.29 12.75 8.43
C GLN A 289 -12.13 13.11 7.50
N LYS A 290 -10.90 13.02 8.02
CA LYS A 290 -9.66 13.31 7.31
C LYS A 290 -8.75 12.11 7.28
N MET A 291 -7.78 12.12 6.38
CA MET A 291 -6.65 11.22 6.31
C MET A 291 -5.38 12.01 6.62
N VAL A 292 -4.51 11.47 7.48
CA VAL A 292 -3.13 11.96 7.58
C VAL A 292 -2.26 11.36 6.48
N GLY A 293 -1.44 12.18 5.84
CA GLY A 293 -0.55 11.76 4.76
C GLY A 293 0.78 12.49 4.81
N LEU A 294 1.81 11.92 4.20
CA LEU A 294 3.09 12.59 4.00
C LEU A 294 3.01 13.35 2.67
N GLN A 295 3.09 14.68 2.70
CA GLN A 295 3.22 15.50 1.51
C GLN A 295 4.58 16.20 1.54
N ALA A 296 5.41 15.94 0.53
CA ALA A 296 6.84 16.25 0.57
C ALA A 296 7.48 15.69 1.85
N ASN A 297 7.90 16.55 2.78
CA ASN A 297 8.48 16.11 4.06
C ASN A 297 7.60 16.42 5.29
N GLN A 298 6.37 16.89 5.09
CA GLN A 298 5.46 17.31 6.15
C GLN A 298 4.26 16.37 6.26
N ILE A 299 3.76 16.19 7.48
CA ILE A 299 2.49 15.46 7.68
C ILE A 299 1.35 16.45 7.50
N MET A 300 0.51 16.18 6.53
CA MET A 300 -0.65 16.99 6.16
C MET A 300 -1.93 16.20 6.35
N MET A 301 -3.06 16.90 6.39
CA MET A 301 -4.38 16.30 6.47
C MET A 301 -5.14 16.58 5.19
N THR A 302 -5.77 15.55 4.64
CA THR A 302 -6.62 15.63 3.44
C THR A 302 -8.00 15.09 3.80
N ASP A 303 -9.09 15.72 3.37
CA ASP A 303 -10.43 15.19 3.62
C ASP A 303 -10.58 13.80 3.00
N LEU A 304 -11.24 12.87 3.69
CA LEU A 304 -11.43 11.49 3.19
C LEU A 304 -12.16 11.47 1.84
N GLU A 305 -13.10 12.40 1.62
CA GLU A 305 -13.79 12.55 0.35
C GLU A 305 -12.85 12.99 -0.78
N ALA A 306 -11.95 13.93 -0.50
CA ALA A 306 -10.95 14.39 -1.48
C ALA A 306 -9.94 13.28 -1.79
N ALA A 307 -9.45 12.58 -0.75
CA ALA A 307 -8.54 11.45 -0.88
C ALA A 307 -9.13 10.31 -1.74
N LEU A 308 -10.45 10.08 -1.65
CA LEU A 308 -11.15 9.09 -2.46
C LEU A 308 -11.44 9.55 -3.88
N ASN A 309 -11.85 10.80 -4.10
CA ASN A 309 -12.39 11.25 -5.38
C ASN A 309 -11.34 11.79 -6.36
N GLN A 310 -10.14 12.15 -5.91
CA GLN A 310 -9.06 12.61 -6.78
C GLN A 310 -8.28 11.42 -7.33
N HIS A 311 -8.74 10.88 -8.46
CA HIS A 311 -8.19 9.67 -9.11
C HIS A 311 -7.02 9.95 -10.07
N GLU A 312 -6.57 11.20 -10.24
CA GLU A 312 -5.35 11.46 -11.03
C GLU A 312 -4.11 11.14 -10.18
N PHE A 313 -3.85 9.85 -9.97
CA PHE A 313 -2.53 9.42 -9.55
C PHE A 313 -1.60 9.58 -10.75
N LYS A 314 -0.72 10.58 -10.69
CA LYS A 314 0.30 10.83 -11.70
C LYS A 314 1.62 10.32 -11.17
N LEU A 315 2.17 9.32 -11.87
CA LEU A 315 3.57 8.94 -11.71
C LEU A 315 4.46 10.15 -11.99
N GLU A 316 5.60 10.20 -11.32
CA GLU A 316 6.51 11.33 -11.42
C GLU A 316 7.10 11.42 -12.84
N GLU A 317 6.95 12.59 -13.47
CA GLU A 317 7.35 12.80 -14.88
C GLU A 317 8.85 12.59 -15.09
N ASP A 318 9.67 12.95 -14.11
CA ASP A 318 11.11 12.74 -14.13
C ASP A 318 11.46 11.24 -14.09
N LEU A 319 10.77 10.44 -13.27
CA LEU A 319 10.94 8.99 -13.25
C LEU A 319 10.51 8.34 -14.57
N LEU A 320 9.39 8.78 -15.16
CA LEU A 320 8.96 8.31 -16.48
C LEU A 320 10.00 8.64 -17.57
N GLN A 321 10.62 9.82 -17.51
CA GLN A 321 11.70 10.19 -18.41
C GLN A 321 12.97 9.38 -18.14
N MET A 322 13.33 9.15 -16.87
CA MET A 322 14.47 8.32 -16.48
C MET A 322 14.33 6.88 -16.99
N MET A 323 13.13 6.32 -17.00
CA MET A 323 12.87 4.99 -17.56
C MET A 323 13.31 4.88 -19.02
N ASP A 324 13.03 5.89 -19.84
CA ASP A 324 13.40 5.91 -21.26
C ASP A 324 14.90 6.20 -21.46
N ILE A 325 15.51 7.01 -20.60
CA ILE A 325 16.93 7.42 -20.74
C ILE A 325 17.89 6.36 -20.19
N LEU A 326 17.56 5.72 -19.06
CA LEU A 326 18.47 4.82 -18.35
C LEU A 326 18.45 3.39 -18.88
N SER A 327 17.57 3.08 -19.84
CA SER A 327 17.47 1.76 -20.48
C SER A 327 18.40 1.57 -21.68
N ILE A 328 18.99 2.66 -22.21
CA ILE A 328 19.93 2.63 -23.35
C ILE A 328 21.24 1.88 -23.06
#